data_AF-C9SGT6-F1
#
_entry.id   AF-C9SGT6-F1
#
_cell.length_a   1.000
_cell.length_b   1.000
_cell.length_c   1.000
_cell.angle_alpha   90.00
_cell.angle_beta   90.00
_cell.angle_gamma   90.00
#
_symmetry.space_group_name_H-M   'P 1'
#
loop_
_entity.id
_entity.type
_entity.pdbx_description
1 polymer ?
#
loop_
_entity_poly.entity_id
_entity_poly.type
_entity_poly.pdbx_seq_one_letter_code
_entity_poly.pdbx_strand_id
1 'polypeptide(L)'
;MAIFIGFHFTRILAYKSGLAPRFSIFASPFLFASRVLRRRLLAKAPFLPSVGHAGLALIYVGLNIVLTFKPLMNHPALALLSNIASRTGWLALANICLAVFLGLKNTPLGYLTTWSYERLNVIHQILFYLVHVSFFVVTMVFIGLHQPETHKHILIATGVGAGMWALDRLLRILRVSLYSFNNQATIHPLPHGGTRIVLRKPPIGASSGEHCFLWVPRIRSVEMHPFTIAAADPLEFVVASYDGFTRDLHKYAIQNPGASLRASVEGSYGTFPDPTSYDKVVLIAGGSGASFTVGMALNMIKHANAGSQQSVVFIWMVKDNDHQGTGQGLSVTMPLHPPQPCSATAQRHFRPRTAPLTPLSMTRKRLAEDRPGRVLTRHISDPEKSEHDLEPESPTSPCDTSAAGAPRPHQQSTSELHIHGIPITYARPDISALIHHAIAQTPSSQRVLVMGCGPEGLMTEVRNTTAKSVRRKGPAVELHCEQFGW
;
A
#
# COMPACT_ATOMS: atom_id res chain seq x y z
N MET A 1 -19.37 -17.06 -21.30
CA MET A 1 -19.83 -17.21 -19.89
C MET A 1 -20.91 -18.27 -19.74
N ALA A 2 -21.97 -18.28 -20.57
CA ALA A 2 -23.04 -19.28 -20.49
C ALA A 2 -22.56 -20.74 -20.51
N ILE A 3 -21.56 -21.08 -21.33
CA ILE A 3 -20.99 -22.44 -21.43
C ILE A 3 -20.36 -22.89 -20.10
N PHE A 4 -19.67 -21.99 -19.39
CA PHE A 4 -19.04 -22.29 -18.10
C PHE A 4 -20.05 -22.39 -16.96
N ILE A 5 -21.10 -21.56 -16.99
CA ILE A 5 -22.21 -21.59 -16.03
C ILE A 5 -22.99 -22.90 -16.21
N GLY A 6 -23.38 -23.22 -17.45
CA GLY A 6 -24.06 -24.48 -17.78
C GLY A 6 -23.23 -25.70 -17.39
N PHE A 7 -21.91 -25.66 -17.59
CA PHE A 7 -21.02 -26.74 -17.15
C PHE A 7 -20.89 -26.84 -15.62
N HIS A 8 -20.85 -25.71 -14.91
CA HIS A 8 -20.82 -25.69 -13.45
C HIS A 8 -22.09 -26.31 -12.86
N PHE A 9 -23.26 -25.93 -13.38
CA PHE A 9 -24.54 -26.49 -12.94
C PHE A 9 -24.70 -27.96 -13.32
N THR A 10 -24.33 -28.38 -14.54
CA THR A 10 -24.35 -29.79 -14.93
C THR A 10 -23.40 -30.64 -14.08
N ARG A 11 -22.24 -30.11 -13.68
CA ARG A 11 -21.33 -30.79 -12.75
C ARG A 11 -21.90 -30.90 -11.33
N ILE A 12 -22.53 -29.85 -10.82
CA ILE A 12 -23.22 -29.89 -9.50
C ILE A 12 -24.38 -30.90 -9.55
N LEU A 13 -25.16 -30.89 -10.62
CA LEU A 13 -26.27 -31.84 -10.82
C LEU A 13 -25.76 -33.28 -10.90
N ALA A 14 -24.71 -33.53 -11.69
CA ALA A 14 -24.11 -34.86 -11.85
C ALA A 14 -23.47 -35.39 -10.55
N TYR A 15 -22.97 -34.50 -9.68
CA TYR A 15 -22.46 -34.85 -8.37
C TYR A 15 -23.59 -35.19 -7.39
N LYS A 16 -24.65 -34.38 -7.37
CA LYS A 16 -25.85 -34.63 -6.55
C LYS A 16 -26.64 -35.87 -6.98
N SER A 17 -26.60 -36.26 -8.24
CA SER A 17 -27.30 -37.43 -8.77
C SER A 17 -26.48 -38.72 -8.78
N GLY A 18 -25.24 -38.71 -8.31
CA GLY A 18 -24.37 -39.90 -8.26
C GLY A 18 -23.86 -40.39 -9.63
N LEU A 19 -24.12 -39.66 -10.72
CA LEU A 19 -23.67 -39.99 -12.08
C LEU A 19 -22.22 -39.55 -12.40
N ALA A 20 -21.55 -38.90 -11.44
CA ALA A 20 -20.19 -38.37 -11.58
C ALA A 20 -19.13 -39.31 -12.22
N PRO A 21 -19.05 -40.62 -11.88
CA PRO A 21 -18.01 -41.49 -12.44
C PRO A 21 -18.19 -41.80 -13.94
N ARG A 22 -19.42 -41.79 -14.48
CA ARG A 22 -19.69 -42.06 -15.91
C ARG A 22 -19.40 -40.87 -16.83
N PHE A 23 -19.50 -39.65 -16.33
CA PHE A 23 -19.17 -38.44 -17.10
C PHE A 23 -17.66 -38.10 -17.11
N SER A 24 -16.87 -38.71 -16.22
CA SER A 24 -15.43 -38.43 -16.04
C SER A 24 -14.60 -38.70 -17.31
N ILE A 25 -14.89 -39.79 -18.02
CA ILE A 25 -14.08 -40.24 -19.17
C ILE A 25 -14.27 -39.29 -20.37
N PHE A 26 -15.52 -38.95 -20.71
CA PHE A 26 -15.83 -38.01 -21.80
C PHE A 26 -15.54 -36.54 -21.45
N ALA A 27 -15.58 -36.17 -20.17
CA ALA A 27 -15.27 -34.80 -19.74
C ALA A 27 -13.77 -34.51 -19.63
N SER A 28 -12.90 -35.51 -19.59
CA SER A 28 -11.46 -35.34 -19.34
C SER A 28 -10.70 -34.40 -20.30
N PRO A 29 -10.85 -34.47 -21.65
CA PRO A 29 -10.19 -33.52 -22.56
C PRO A 29 -10.74 -32.10 -22.41
N PHE A 30 -12.04 -31.96 -22.15
CA PHE A 30 -12.69 -30.67 -21.93
C PHE A 30 -12.31 -30.06 -20.56
N LEU A 31 -12.14 -30.88 -19.53
CA LEU A 31 -11.64 -30.49 -18.21
C LEU A 31 -10.18 -30.02 -18.30
N PHE A 32 -9.36 -30.69 -19.11
CA PHE A 32 -8.00 -30.22 -19.39
C PHE A 32 -8.01 -28.86 -20.11
N ALA A 33 -8.76 -28.73 -21.20
CA ALA A 33 -8.88 -27.48 -21.95
C ALA A 33 -9.41 -26.32 -21.09
N SER A 34 -10.45 -26.57 -20.28
CA SER A 34 -11.02 -25.57 -19.37
C SER A 34 -10.07 -25.19 -18.23
N ARG A 35 -9.25 -26.12 -17.71
CA ARG A 35 -8.21 -25.82 -16.70
C ARG A 35 -7.09 -24.97 -17.30
N VAL A 36 -6.63 -25.29 -18.51
CA VAL A 36 -5.61 -24.50 -19.23
C VAL A 36 -6.14 -23.09 -19.52
N LEU A 37 -7.36 -22.98 -20.03
CA LEU A 37 -8.01 -21.70 -20.32
C LEU A 37 -8.24 -20.90 -19.03
N ARG A 38 -8.72 -21.53 -17.95
CA ARG A 38 -8.89 -20.88 -16.64
C ARG A 38 -7.56 -20.38 -16.09
N ARG A 39 -6.48 -21.15 -16.20
CA ARG A 39 -5.13 -20.73 -15.76
C ARG A 39 -4.67 -19.47 -16.53
N ARG A 40 -4.94 -19.41 -17.84
CA ARG A 40 -4.63 -18.22 -18.66
C ARG A 40 -5.53 -17.03 -18.31
N LEU A 41 -6.83 -17.24 -18.16
CA LEU A 41 -7.80 -16.18 -17.83
C LEU A 41 -7.61 -15.61 -16.42
N LEU A 42 -7.09 -16.40 -15.48
CA LEU A 42 -6.77 -15.96 -14.12
C LEU A 42 -5.37 -15.33 -13.98
N ALA A 43 -4.54 -15.37 -15.03
CA ALA A 43 -3.25 -14.67 -15.00
C ALA A 43 -3.48 -13.17 -14.80
N LYS A 44 -2.64 -12.49 -14.02
CA LYS A 44 -2.76 -11.04 -13.79
C LYS A 44 -2.53 -10.27 -15.09
N ALA A 45 -3.30 -9.21 -15.32
CA ALA A 45 -3.13 -8.30 -16.45
C ALA A 45 -2.68 -6.92 -15.93
N PRO A 46 -2.09 -6.06 -16.78
CA PRO A 46 -1.84 -4.68 -16.43
C PRO A 46 -3.17 -3.99 -16.10
N PHE A 47 -3.25 -3.26 -14.99
CA PHE A 47 -4.42 -2.47 -14.55
C PHE A 47 -5.70 -3.23 -14.19
N LEU A 48 -5.75 -4.55 -14.41
CA LEU A 48 -6.94 -5.36 -14.16
C LEU A 48 -6.57 -6.63 -13.37
N PRO A 49 -7.49 -7.15 -12.53
CA PRO A 49 -7.19 -8.27 -11.64
C PRO A 49 -6.80 -9.54 -12.40
N SER A 50 -7.24 -9.69 -13.65
CA SER A 50 -6.90 -10.84 -14.49
C SER A 50 -7.07 -10.59 -15.98
N VAL A 51 -6.43 -11.40 -16.81
CA VAL A 51 -6.56 -11.43 -18.28
C VAL A 51 -7.99 -11.66 -18.72
N GLY A 52 -8.79 -12.44 -17.97
CA GLY A 52 -10.20 -12.64 -18.27
C GLY A 52 -11.04 -11.36 -18.09
N HIS A 53 -10.74 -10.56 -17.06
CA HIS A 53 -11.38 -9.25 -16.88
C HIS A 53 -10.94 -8.28 -17.98
N ALA A 54 -9.65 -8.30 -18.36
CA ALA A 54 -9.13 -7.50 -19.46
C ALA A 54 -9.79 -7.84 -20.80
N GLY A 55 -9.92 -9.13 -21.12
CA GLY A 55 -10.61 -9.57 -22.33
C GLY A 55 -12.08 -9.16 -22.35
N LEU A 56 -12.79 -9.33 -21.23
CA LEU A 56 -14.19 -8.92 -21.13
C LEU A 56 -14.36 -7.40 -21.29
N ALA A 57 -13.50 -6.61 -20.64
CA ALA A 57 -13.49 -5.16 -20.76
C ALA A 57 -13.21 -4.72 -22.21
N LEU A 58 -12.19 -5.29 -22.86
CA LEU A 58 -11.85 -4.97 -24.25
C LEU A 58 -12.97 -5.30 -25.22
N ILE A 59 -13.60 -6.48 -25.08
CA ILE A 59 -14.75 -6.87 -25.91
C ILE A 59 -15.90 -5.89 -25.70
N TYR A 60 -16.17 -5.53 -24.45
CA TYR A 60 -17.27 -4.63 -24.10
C TYR A 60 -17.04 -3.20 -24.60
N VAL A 61 -15.84 -2.65 -24.41
CA VAL A 61 -15.42 -1.35 -24.95
C VAL A 61 -15.48 -1.37 -26.47
N GLY A 62 -14.93 -2.40 -27.11
CA GLY A 62 -14.95 -2.57 -28.56
C GLY A 62 -16.38 -2.63 -29.11
N LEU A 63 -17.29 -3.34 -28.44
CA LEU A 63 -18.70 -3.39 -28.79
C LEU A 63 -19.36 -2.00 -28.70
N ASN A 64 -19.09 -1.24 -27.63
CA ASN A 64 -19.61 0.13 -27.49
C ASN A 64 -19.07 1.04 -28.60
N ILE A 65 -17.80 0.94 -28.97
CA ILE A 65 -17.20 1.71 -30.07
C ILE A 65 -17.87 1.34 -31.40
N VAL A 66 -17.97 0.04 -31.70
CA VAL A 66 -18.59 -0.43 -32.94
C VAL A 66 -20.05 0.00 -33.02
N LEU A 67 -20.84 -0.17 -31.96
CA LEU A 67 -22.24 0.26 -31.92
C LEU A 67 -22.39 1.79 -32.07
N THR A 68 -21.40 2.57 -31.62
CA THR A 68 -21.38 4.03 -31.80
C THR A 68 -21.13 4.43 -33.26
N PHE A 69 -20.19 3.78 -33.93
CA PHE A 69 -19.65 4.23 -35.23
C PHE A 69 -20.09 3.40 -36.45
N LYS A 70 -20.69 2.22 -36.26
CA LYS A 70 -21.08 1.31 -37.37
C LYS A 70 -21.97 1.95 -38.45
N PRO A 71 -22.93 2.85 -38.15
CA PRO A 71 -23.78 3.46 -39.18
C PRO A 71 -23.18 4.72 -39.84
N LEU A 72 -21.93 5.10 -39.52
CA LEU A 72 -21.46 6.46 -39.74
C LEU A 72 -20.96 6.78 -41.17
N MET A 73 -20.91 5.81 -42.08
CA MET A 73 -20.13 5.97 -43.32
C MET A 73 -20.78 6.75 -44.48
N ASN A 74 -22.04 7.21 -44.39
CA ASN A 74 -22.73 7.81 -45.57
C ASN A 74 -23.51 9.11 -45.29
N HIS A 75 -23.26 9.84 -44.20
CA HIS A 75 -24.07 11.02 -43.84
C HIS A 75 -23.28 12.35 -43.76
N PRO A 76 -23.92 13.50 -44.07
CA PRO A 76 -23.31 14.82 -43.96
C PRO A 76 -22.97 15.19 -42.51
N ALA A 77 -21.98 16.07 -42.30
CA ALA A 77 -21.35 16.35 -41.00
C ALA A 77 -22.31 16.80 -39.88
N LEU A 78 -23.35 17.58 -40.19
CA LEU A 78 -24.33 18.01 -39.18
C LEU A 78 -25.28 16.88 -38.75
N ALA A 79 -25.70 16.02 -39.69
CA ALA A 79 -26.46 14.81 -39.39
C ALA A 79 -25.58 13.79 -38.63
N LEU A 80 -24.28 13.81 -38.86
CA LEU A 80 -23.29 13.00 -38.13
C LEU A 80 -23.34 13.27 -36.63
N LEU A 81 -23.29 14.53 -36.22
CA LEU A 81 -23.19 14.94 -34.81
C LEU A 81 -24.46 14.57 -34.03
N SER A 82 -25.64 14.90 -34.55
CA SER A 82 -26.91 14.56 -33.91
C SER A 82 -27.14 13.05 -33.83
N ASN A 83 -26.74 12.30 -34.86
CA ASN A 83 -26.79 10.84 -34.86
C ASN A 83 -25.83 10.23 -33.82
N ILE A 84 -24.59 10.73 -33.73
CA ILE A 84 -23.63 10.29 -32.71
C ILE A 84 -24.19 10.55 -31.30
N ALA A 85 -24.77 11.72 -31.05
CA ALA A 85 -25.36 12.06 -29.76
C ALA A 85 -26.55 11.17 -29.40
N SER A 86 -27.47 10.93 -30.34
CA SER A 86 -28.61 10.04 -30.10
C SER A 86 -28.13 8.62 -29.77
N ARG A 87 -27.16 8.09 -30.53
CA ARG A 87 -26.62 6.74 -30.31
C ARG A 87 -25.87 6.65 -28.98
N THR A 88 -24.96 7.58 -28.70
CA THR A 88 -24.25 7.62 -27.41
C THR A 88 -25.20 7.79 -26.23
N GLY A 89 -26.34 8.48 -26.40
CA GLY A 89 -27.41 8.55 -25.41
C GLY A 89 -28.10 7.20 -25.15
N TRP A 90 -28.48 6.46 -26.20
CA TRP A 90 -29.04 5.12 -26.05
C TRP A 90 -28.05 4.12 -25.45
N LEU A 91 -26.77 4.18 -25.86
CA LEU A 91 -25.71 3.37 -25.26
C LEU A 91 -25.48 3.74 -23.80
N ALA A 92 -25.46 5.03 -23.45
CA ALA A 92 -25.32 5.48 -22.07
C ALA A 92 -26.46 4.94 -21.20
N LEU A 93 -27.72 4.99 -21.68
CA LEU A 93 -28.86 4.44 -20.96
C LEU A 93 -28.73 2.93 -20.72
N ALA A 94 -28.37 2.17 -21.76
CA ALA A 94 -28.13 0.72 -21.62
C ALA A 94 -27.00 0.41 -20.63
N ASN A 95 -25.91 1.18 -20.68
CA ASN A 95 -24.76 1.03 -19.79
C ASN A 95 -25.10 1.42 -18.35
N ILE A 96 -25.98 2.40 -18.12
CA ILE A 96 -26.51 2.73 -16.78
C ILE A 96 -27.32 1.57 -16.22
N CYS A 97 -28.26 1.03 -16.98
CA CYS A 97 -29.07 -0.10 -16.53
C CYS A 97 -28.18 -1.27 -16.11
N LEU A 98 -27.13 -1.55 -16.89
CA LEU A 98 -26.15 -2.58 -16.56
C LEU A 98 -25.27 -2.20 -15.36
N ALA A 99 -24.83 -0.94 -15.25
CA ALA A 99 -24.03 -0.46 -14.12
C ALA A 99 -24.81 -0.56 -12.80
N VAL A 100 -26.08 -0.15 -12.79
CA VAL A 100 -26.99 -0.31 -11.66
C VAL A 100 -27.15 -1.78 -11.33
N PHE A 101 -27.45 -2.63 -12.32
CA PHE A 101 -27.56 -4.07 -12.11
C PHE A 101 -26.30 -4.66 -11.47
N LEU A 102 -25.10 -4.31 -11.94
CA LEU A 102 -23.84 -4.82 -11.36
C LEU A 102 -23.48 -4.20 -10.00
N GLY A 103 -24.00 -3.01 -9.69
CA GLY A 103 -23.79 -2.33 -8.41
C GLY A 103 -24.73 -2.80 -7.29
N LEU A 104 -25.81 -3.49 -7.63
CA LEU A 104 -26.73 -4.05 -6.64
C LEU A 104 -26.07 -5.22 -5.89
N LYS A 105 -26.13 -5.18 -4.56
CA LYS A 105 -25.57 -6.23 -3.69
C LYS A 105 -26.37 -7.55 -3.73
N ASN A 106 -27.66 -7.49 -4.05
CA ASN A 106 -28.57 -8.64 -4.05
C ASN A 106 -28.94 -9.09 -5.47
N THR A 107 -27.95 -9.30 -6.34
CA THR A 107 -28.23 -9.71 -7.73
C THR A 107 -28.38 -11.22 -7.86
N PRO A 108 -29.28 -11.70 -8.73
CA PRO A 108 -29.35 -13.13 -9.07
C PRO A 108 -28.04 -13.64 -9.68
N LEU A 109 -27.20 -12.74 -10.20
CA LEU A 109 -25.90 -13.07 -10.75
C LEU A 109 -24.92 -13.61 -9.69
N GLY A 110 -24.98 -13.10 -8.45
CA GLY A 110 -24.16 -13.63 -7.35
C GLY A 110 -24.46 -15.11 -7.08
N TYR A 111 -25.74 -15.47 -7.06
CA TYR A 111 -26.21 -16.85 -6.90
C TYR A 111 -25.88 -17.75 -8.11
N LEU A 112 -25.87 -17.20 -9.33
CA LEU A 112 -25.68 -17.98 -10.56
C LEU A 112 -24.21 -18.13 -10.99
N THR A 113 -23.31 -17.22 -10.60
CA THR A 113 -21.96 -17.15 -11.17
C THR A 113 -20.83 -17.43 -10.19
N THR A 114 -21.10 -17.61 -8.89
CA THR A 114 -20.08 -17.78 -7.83
C THR A 114 -19.02 -16.67 -7.79
N TRP A 115 -19.29 -15.52 -8.40
CA TRP A 115 -18.39 -14.37 -8.40
C TRP A 115 -18.58 -13.55 -7.14
N SER A 116 -17.47 -13.16 -6.49
CA SER A 116 -17.50 -12.23 -5.38
C SER A 116 -17.84 -10.82 -5.86
N TYR A 117 -18.48 -10.04 -4.98
CA TYR A 117 -18.80 -8.63 -5.22
C TYR A 117 -17.57 -7.83 -5.68
N GLU A 118 -16.40 -8.08 -5.09
CA GLU A 118 -15.13 -7.43 -5.47
C GLU A 118 -14.76 -7.62 -6.96
N ARG A 119 -15.05 -8.79 -7.54
CA ARG A 119 -14.77 -9.05 -8.96
C ARG A 119 -15.77 -8.32 -9.86
N LEU A 120 -17.01 -8.19 -9.40
CA LEU A 120 -18.06 -7.46 -10.11
C LEU A 120 -17.83 -5.95 -10.07
N ASN A 121 -17.29 -5.45 -8.96
CA ASN A 121 -16.96 -4.04 -8.75
C ASN A 121 -15.97 -3.52 -9.82
N VAL A 122 -15.01 -4.35 -10.24
CA VAL A 122 -14.09 -3.98 -11.33
C VAL A 122 -14.83 -3.72 -12.65
N ILE A 123 -15.82 -4.54 -12.99
CA ILE A 123 -16.62 -4.34 -14.21
C ILE A 123 -17.55 -3.12 -14.04
N HIS A 124 -18.12 -2.94 -12.84
CA HIS A 124 -18.92 -1.77 -12.50
C HIS A 124 -18.14 -0.46 -12.67
N GLN A 125 -16.87 -0.41 -12.24
CA GLN A 125 -16.00 0.76 -12.44
C GLN A 125 -15.77 1.06 -13.93
N ILE A 126 -15.50 0.05 -14.75
CA ILE A 126 -15.30 0.21 -16.19
C ILE A 126 -16.59 0.73 -16.87
N LEU A 127 -17.75 0.20 -16.46
CA LEU A 127 -19.06 0.68 -16.92
C LEU A 127 -19.29 2.14 -16.55
N PHE A 128 -18.97 2.52 -15.31
CA PHE A 128 -19.08 3.90 -14.86
C PHE A 128 -18.25 4.85 -15.73
N TYR A 129 -16.99 4.51 -16.02
CA TYR A 129 -16.16 5.30 -16.93
C TYR A 129 -16.76 5.44 -18.33
N LEU A 130 -17.28 4.34 -18.90
CA LEU A 130 -17.92 4.35 -20.22
C LEU A 130 -19.21 5.20 -20.24
N VAL A 131 -20.05 5.09 -19.21
CA VAL A 131 -21.24 5.93 -19.03
C VAL A 131 -20.83 7.40 -18.93
N HIS A 132 -19.84 7.72 -18.11
CA HIS A 132 -19.38 9.10 -17.90
C HIS A 132 -18.86 9.73 -19.20
N VAL A 133 -18.03 9.01 -19.96
CA VAL A 133 -17.52 9.49 -21.26
C VAL A 133 -18.65 9.65 -22.27
N SER A 134 -19.59 8.70 -22.32
CA SER A 134 -20.74 8.76 -23.23
C SER A 134 -21.63 9.97 -22.92
N PHE A 135 -21.93 10.22 -21.64
CA PHE A 135 -22.68 11.41 -21.22
C PHE A 135 -21.96 12.71 -21.50
N PHE A 136 -20.65 12.76 -21.35
CA PHE A 136 -19.87 13.94 -21.74
C PHE A 136 -20.07 14.25 -23.23
N VAL A 137 -19.98 13.25 -24.10
CA VAL A 137 -20.22 13.41 -25.55
C VAL A 137 -21.65 13.88 -25.84
N VAL A 138 -22.66 13.24 -25.24
CA VAL A 138 -24.08 13.63 -25.38
C VAL A 138 -24.27 15.09 -24.96
N THR A 139 -23.76 15.45 -23.79
CA THR A 139 -23.88 16.79 -23.22
C THR A 139 -23.25 17.83 -24.14
N MET A 140 -22.05 17.57 -24.68
CA MET A 140 -21.39 18.48 -25.61
C MET A 140 -22.22 18.71 -26.89
N VAL A 141 -22.81 17.67 -27.47
CA VAL A 141 -23.62 17.82 -28.69
C VAL A 141 -24.95 18.50 -28.39
N PHE A 142 -25.67 18.10 -27.34
CA PHE A 142 -26.96 18.69 -26.98
C PHE A 142 -26.84 20.17 -26.61
N ILE A 143 -25.77 20.56 -25.91
CA ILE A 143 -25.49 21.96 -25.62
C ILE A 143 -25.27 22.74 -26.93
N GLY A 144 -24.52 22.19 -27.89
CA GLY A 144 -24.31 22.81 -29.20
C GLY A 144 -25.59 22.95 -30.04
N LEU A 145 -26.55 22.02 -29.90
CA LEU A 145 -27.85 22.07 -30.59
C LEU A 145 -28.88 22.97 -29.88
N HIS A 146 -28.86 23.04 -28.55
CA HIS A 146 -29.84 23.79 -27.75
C HIS A 146 -29.63 25.31 -27.79
N GLN A 147 -28.38 25.76 -27.94
CA GLN A 147 -28.01 27.18 -27.92
C GLN A 147 -27.08 27.52 -29.10
N PRO A 148 -27.61 27.64 -30.32
CA PRO A 148 -26.80 27.86 -31.52
C PRO A 148 -26.02 29.18 -31.49
N GLU A 149 -26.47 30.21 -30.78
CA GLU A 149 -25.76 31.49 -30.65
C GLU A 149 -24.75 31.54 -29.49
N THR A 150 -24.86 30.62 -28.51
CA THR A 150 -23.95 30.52 -27.35
C THR A 150 -22.78 29.54 -27.59
N HIS A 151 -22.72 28.92 -28.77
CA HIS A 151 -21.66 27.98 -29.17
C HIS A 151 -20.25 28.46 -28.83
N LYS A 152 -19.99 29.78 -28.95
CA LYS A 152 -18.69 30.38 -28.64
C LYS A 152 -18.32 30.24 -27.16
N HIS A 153 -19.22 30.58 -26.25
CA HIS A 153 -18.93 30.51 -24.80
C HIS A 153 -18.77 29.07 -24.31
N ILE A 154 -19.54 28.14 -24.87
CA ILE A 154 -19.47 26.71 -24.54
C ILE A 154 -18.16 26.08 -25.05
N LEU A 155 -17.77 26.38 -26.29
CA LEU A 155 -16.49 25.90 -26.84
C LEU A 155 -15.31 26.47 -26.06
N ILE A 156 -15.37 27.74 -25.64
CA ILE A 156 -14.37 28.35 -24.77
C ILE A 156 -14.33 27.64 -23.41
N ALA A 157 -15.46 27.46 -22.72
CA ALA A 157 -15.49 26.81 -21.41
C ALA A 157 -15.01 25.35 -21.46
N THR A 158 -15.41 24.60 -22.48
CA THR A 158 -14.97 23.22 -22.72
C THR A 158 -13.48 23.18 -23.06
N GLY A 159 -13.01 24.11 -23.90
CA GLY A 159 -11.61 24.26 -24.25
C GLY A 159 -10.74 24.61 -23.04
N VAL A 160 -11.22 25.47 -22.14
CA VAL A 160 -10.54 25.79 -20.87
C VAL A 160 -10.48 24.55 -19.97
N GLY A 161 -11.58 23.81 -19.81
CA GLY A 161 -11.60 22.56 -19.04
C GLY A 161 -10.65 21.49 -19.60
N ALA A 162 -10.71 21.24 -20.91
CA ALA A 162 -9.81 20.33 -21.60
C ALA A 162 -8.34 20.79 -21.52
N GLY A 163 -8.10 22.09 -21.64
CA GLY A 163 -6.79 22.72 -21.49
C GLY A 163 -6.21 22.54 -20.09
N MET A 164 -7.00 22.76 -19.03
CA MET A 164 -6.58 22.52 -17.64
C MET A 164 -6.22 21.05 -17.41
N TRP A 165 -7.04 20.12 -17.89
CA TRP A 165 -6.74 18.69 -17.79
C TRP A 165 -5.48 18.32 -18.57
N ALA A 166 -5.35 18.78 -19.82
CA ALA A 166 -4.19 18.50 -20.65
C ALA A 166 -2.91 19.10 -20.06
N LEU A 167 -2.98 20.29 -19.47
CA LEU A 167 -1.88 20.95 -18.78
C LEU A 167 -1.45 20.17 -17.54
N ASP A 168 -2.38 19.73 -16.68
CA ASP A 168 -2.05 18.86 -15.53
C ASP A 168 -1.31 17.59 -16.00
N ARG A 169 -1.83 16.92 -17.03
CA ARG A 169 -1.18 15.70 -17.57
C ARG A 169 0.19 15.98 -18.17
N LEU A 170 0.33 17.07 -18.91
CA LEU A 170 1.60 17.47 -19.50
C LEU A 170 2.64 17.79 -18.42
N LEU A 171 2.25 18.54 -17.38
CA LEU A 171 3.14 18.86 -16.25
C LEU A 171 3.60 17.62 -15.51
N ARG A 172 2.70 16.64 -15.28
CA ARG A 172 3.05 15.35 -14.66
C ARG A 172 4.00 14.54 -15.53
N ILE A 173 3.71 14.39 -16.83
CA ILE A 173 4.57 13.66 -17.77
C ILE A 173 5.94 14.32 -17.87
N LEU A 174 5.99 15.64 -17.99
CA LEU A 174 7.22 16.42 -18.03
C LEU A 174 8.03 16.20 -16.76
N ARG A 175 7.42 16.35 -15.58
CA ARG A 175 8.08 16.17 -14.27
C ARG A 175 8.66 14.75 -14.14
N VAL A 176 7.86 13.72 -14.40
CA VAL A 176 8.31 12.32 -14.37
C VAL A 176 9.43 12.08 -15.38
N SER A 177 9.33 12.64 -16.58
CA SER A 177 10.34 12.51 -17.64
C SER A 177 11.68 13.12 -17.20
N LEU A 178 11.67 14.37 -16.71
CA LEU A 178 12.86 15.08 -16.22
C LEU A 178 13.55 14.36 -15.04
N TYR A 179 12.78 13.71 -14.17
CA TYR A 179 13.32 12.91 -13.06
C TYR A 179 13.61 11.44 -13.43
N SER A 180 13.22 10.99 -14.64
CA SER A 180 13.55 9.66 -15.16
C SER A 180 14.89 9.61 -15.89
N PHE A 181 15.30 10.74 -16.50
CA PHE A 181 16.57 10.81 -17.23
C PHE A 181 17.75 10.63 -16.28
N ASN A 182 18.57 9.61 -16.55
CA ASN A 182 19.77 9.22 -15.80
C ASN A 182 19.56 8.95 -14.29
N ASN A 183 18.31 8.74 -13.86
CA ASN A 183 18.03 8.43 -12.47
C ASN A 183 18.00 6.92 -12.24
N GLN A 184 18.73 6.49 -11.22
CA GLN A 184 18.81 5.10 -10.81
C GLN A 184 18.59 4.99 -9.31
N ALA A 185 17.98 3.88 -8.91
CA ALA A 185 17.76 3.50 -7.52
C ALA A 185 18.53 2.22 -7.21
N THR A 186 19.30 2.24 -6.12
CA THR A 186 19.91 1.04 -5.55
C THR A 186 18.95 0.43 -4.53
N ILE A 187 18.68 -0.86 -4.67
CA ILE A 187 17.72 -1.57 -3.82
C ILE A 187 18.43 -2.56 -2.90
N HIS A 188 18.03 -2.59 -1.64
CA HIS A 188 18.59 -3.51 -0.65
C HIS A 188 17.44 -4.19 0.12
N PRO A 189 17.47 -5.53 0.26
CA PRO A 189 16.50 -6.22 1.11
C PRO A 189 16.80 -5.88 2.58
N LEU A 190 15.74 -5.67 3.36
CA LEU A 190 15.78 -5.52 4.82
C LEU A 190 15.15 -6.76 5.49
N PRO A 191 15.48 -7.04 6.76
CA PRO A 191 14.81 -8.07 7.54
C PRO A 191 13.28 -7.88 7.61
N HIS A 192 12.55 -8.96 7.91
CA HIS A 192 11.09 -8.95 8.11
C HIS A 192 10.28 -8.42 6.90
N GLY A 193 10.77 -8.61 5.68
CA GLY A 193 10.03 -8.25 4.48
C GLY A 193 10.17 -6.78 4.04
N GLY A 194 11.14 -6.03 4.57
CA GLY A 194 11.38 -4.66 4.14
C GLY A 194 12.26 -4.56 2.89
N THR A 195 12.16 -3.45 2.16
CA THR A 195 13.09 -3.10 1.07
C THR A 195 13.50 -1.64 1.21
N ARG A 196 14.80 -1.40 1.27
CA ARG A 196 15.40 -0.06 1.24
C ARG A 196 15.68 0.32 -0.21
N ILE A 197 15.26 1.50 -0.61
CA ILE A 197 15.47 2.04 -1.96
C ILE A 197 16.17 3.38 -1.82
N VAL A 198 17.35 3.52 -2.42
CA VAL A 198 18.11 4.78 -2.41
C VAL A 198 18.23 5.32 -3.82
N LEU A 199 17.65 6.48 -4.09
CA LEU A 199 17.69 7.14 -5.38
C LEU A 199 18.86 8.11 -5.46
N ARG A 200 19.51 8.15 -6.63
CA ARG A 200 20.63 9.06 -6.89
C ARG A 200 20.20 10.51 -7.06
N LYS A 201 19.03 10.76 -7.66
CA LYS A 201 18.53 12.10 -7.96
C LYS A 201 17.22 12.36 -7.20
N PRO A 202 17.26 13.17 -6.13
CA PRO A 202 16.05 13.64 -5.46
C PRO A 202 15.22 14.60 -6.33
N PRO A 203 13.90 14.70 -6.09
CA PRO A 203 13.12 15.83 -6.60
C PRO A 203 13.57 17.13 -5.93
N ILE A 204 13.48 18.24 -6.65
CA ILE A 204 13.84 19.57 -6.13
C ILE A 204 12.91 19.91 -4.96
N GLY A 205 13.49 20.33 -3.83
CA GLY A 205 12.75 20.74 -2.64
C GLY A 205 12.25 19.58 -1.77
N ALA A 206 12.64 18.34 -2.06
CA ALA A 206 12.23 17.18 -1.28
C ALA A 206 12.70 17.27 0.18
N SER A 207 11.77 17.04 1.09
CA SER A 207 12.02 16.98 2.53
C SER A 207 11.65 15.60 3.10
N SER A 208 12.31 15.21 4.19
CA SER A 208 11.99 13.95 4.88
C SER A 208 10.60 14.06 5.52
N GLY A 209 9.80 13.00 5.42
CA GLY A 209 8.40 12.98 5.86
C GLY A 209 7.40 13.33 4.76
N GLU A 210 7.81 13.97 3.66
CA GLU A 210 6.98 14.08 2.45
C GLU A 210 6.89 12.72 1.73
N HIS A 211 5.99 12.57 0.77
CA HIS A 211 5.88 11.38 -0.06
C HIS A 211 6.09 11.68 -1.55
N CYS A 212 6.51 10.66 -2.29
CA CYS A 212 6.63 10.68 -3.74
C CYS A 212 5.95 9.47 -4.34
N PHE A 213 5.46 9.60 -5.58
CA PHE A 213 5.09 8.44 -6.37
C PHE A 213 6.33 7.88 -7.04
N LEU A 214 6.75 6.69 -6.61
CA LEU A 214 7.90 5.98 -7.15
C LEU A 214 7.48 5.14 -8.35
N TRP A 215 8.23 5.28 -9.44
CA TRP A 215 8.12 4.45 -10.64
C TRP A 215 9.39 3.64 -10.85
N VAL A 216 9.28 2.31 -10.81
CA VAL A 216 10.39 1.39 -11.11
C VAL A 216 9.99 0.49 -12.28
N PRO A 217 10.29 0.90 -13.54
CA PRO A 217 9.80 0.23 -14.74
C PRO A 217 10.16 -1.26 -14.83
N ARG A 218 11.29 -1.66 -14.22
CA ARG A 218 11.76 -3.05 -14.21
C ARG A 218 10.88 -3.98 -13.37
N ILE A 219 10.22 -3.43 -12.35
CA ILE A 219 9.31 -4.18 -11.47
C ILE A 219 7.89 -4.10 -12.03
N ARG A 220 7.38 -2.88 -12.27
CA ARG A 220 6.08 -2.63 -12.92
C ARG A 220 6.22 -1.46 -13.87
N SER A 221 5.96 -1.69 -15.16
CA SER A 221 6.26 -0.73 -16.23
C SER A 221 5.32 0.47 -16.28
N VAL A 222 4.08 0.36 -15.81
CA VAL A 222 3.07 1.43 -15.93
C VAL A 222 2.27 1.61 -14.63
N GLU A 223 2.95 1.52 -13.50
CA GLU A 223 2.36 1.74 -12.18
C GLU A 223 3.30 2.63 -11.37
N MET A 224 2.76 3.67 -10.73
CA MET A 224 3.51 4.50 -9.78
C MET A 224 2.84 4.39 -8.42
N HIS A 225 3.64 4.23 -7.37
CA HIS A 225 3.15 3.93 -6.02
C HIS A 225 3.63 4.99 -5.02
N PRO A 226 2.75 5.52 -4.15
CA PRO A 226 3.13 6.54 -3.19
C PRO A 226 3.96 5.91 -2.06
N PHE A 227 5.13 6.50 -1.77
CA PHE A 227 5.95 6.15 -0.63
C PHE A 227 6.49 7.39 0.06
N THR A 228 6.52 7.35 1.38
CA THR A 228 7.11 8.39 2.21
C THR A 228 8.63 8.38 2.11
N ILE A 229 9.21 9.57 1.94
CA ILE A 229 10.63 9.83 1.96
C ILE A 229 11.11 9.67 3.41
N ALA A 230 11.81 8.57 3.68
CA ALA A 230 12.41 8.32 4.99
C ALA A 230 13.58 9.26 5.24
N ALA A 231 14.40 9.54 4.22
CA ALA A 231 15.45 10.53 4.26
C ALA A 231 15.57 11.25 2.91
N ALA A 232 15.76 12.56 2.91
CA ALA A 232 15.90 13.35 1.69
C ALA A 232 17.33 13.38 1.11
N ASP A 233 18.35 13.05 1.90
CA ASP A 233 19.76 13.15 1.51
C ASP A 233 20.63 12.01 2.11
N PRO A 234 20.93 10.94 1.34
CA PRO A 234 20.41 10.65 0.01
C PRO A 234 18.89 10.32 0.04
N LEU A 235 18.20 10.44 -1.10
CA LEU A 235 16.76 10.16 -1.18
C LEU A 235 16.49 8.68 -0.91
N GLU A 236 15.86 8.38 0.20
CA GLU A 236 15.65 7.04 0.70
C GLU A 236 14.17 6.74 0.97
N PHE A 237 13.75 5.57 0.52
CA PHE A 237 12.44 4.98 0.84
C PHE A 237 12.64 3.66 1.58
N VAL A 238 11.83 3.43 2.60
CA VAL A 238 11.73 2.13 3.31
C VAL A 238 10.34 1.57 3.03
N VAL A 239 10.29 0.47 2.29
CA VAL A 239 9.05 -0.11 1.78
C VAL A 239 8.82 -1.48 2.38
N ALA A 240 7.71 -1.66 3.10
CA ALA A 240 7.29 -2.97 3.57
C ALA A 240 6.67 -3.79 2.42
N SER A 241 7.00 -5.08 2.36
CA SER A 241 6.45 -6.01 1.38
C SER A 241 5.02 -6.39 1.77
N TYR A 242 4.07 -6.12 0.88
CA TYR A 242 2.68 -6.54 0.98
C TYR A 242 2.31 -7.39 -0.23
N ASP A 243 1.46 -6.87 -1.10
CA ASP A 243 0.99 -7.49 -2.31
C ASP A 243 1.42 -6.68 -3.55
N GLY A 244 0.92 -7.04 -4.74
CA GLY A 244 1.24 -6.32 -5.98
C GLY A 244 2.73 -5.96 -6.18
N PHE A 245 2.98 -4.66 -6.33
CA PHE A 245 4.29 -4.07 -6.61
C PHE A 245 5.32 -4.30 -5.48
N THR A 246 4.95 -4.11 -4.22
CA THR A 246 5.91 -4.15 -3.10
C THR A 246 6.46 -5.55 -2.86
N ARG A 247 5.63 -6.59 -3.06
CA ARG A 247 6.07 -8.00 -3.05
C ARG A 247 7.03 -8.31 -4.18
N ASP A 248 6.71 -7.88 -5.39
CA ASP A 248 7.55 -8.13 -6.57
C ASP A 248 8.89 -7.39 -6.44
N LEU A 249 8.86 -6.17 -5.89
CA LEU A 249 10.04 -5.39 -5.53
C LEU A 249 10.91 -6.11 -4.51
N HIS A 250 10.34 -6.56 -3.38
CA HIS A 250 11.10 -7.24 -2.33
C HIS A 250 11.69 -8.57 -2.82
N LYS A 251 10.91 -9.35 -3.57
CA LYS A 251 11.39 -10.58 -4.21
C LYS A 251 12.57 -10.33 -5.13
N TYR A 252 12.50 -9.26 -5.93
CA TYR A 252 13.60 -8.89 -6.81
C TYR A 252 14.84 -8.43 -6.02
N ALA A 253 14.65 -7.67 -4.93
CA ALA A 253 15.73 -7.21 -4.05
C ALA A 253 16.45 -8.36 -3.33
N ILE A 254 15.73 -9.39 -2.89
CA ILE A 254 16.34 -10.61 -2.32
C ILE A 254 17.20 -11.33 -3.35
N GLN A 255 16.71 -11.43 -4.59
CA GLN A 255 17.43 -12.12 -5.66
C GLN A 255 18.64 -11.34 -6.16
N ASN A 256 18.60 -10.01 -6.07
CA ASN A 256 19.66 -9.12 -6.58
C ASN A 256 19.98 -8.01 -5.56
N PRO A 257 20.58 -8.34 -4.40
CA PRO A 257 20.89 -7.34 -3.38
C PRO A 257 21.87 -6.29 -3.90
N GLY A 258 21.55 -5.01 -3.75
CA GLY A 258 22.37 -3.90 -4.24
C GLY A 258 22.25 -3.62 -5.73
N ALA A 259 21.32 -4.26 -6.44
CA ALA A 259 21.08 -3.98 -7.84
C ALA A 259 20.68 -2.51 -8.06
N SER A 260 21.18 -1.92 -9.15
CA SER A 260 20.83 -0.57 -9.58
C SER A 260 19.78 -0.67 -10.69
N LEU A 261 18.59 -0.13 -10.43
CA LEU A 261 17.47 -0.12 -11.36
C LEU A 261 17.19 1.31 -11.84
N ARG A 262 16.69 1.45 -13.06
CA ARG A 262 16.08 2.73 -13.46
C ARG A 262 14.87 2.97 -12.57
N ALA A 263 14.80 4.16 -12.01
CA ALA A 263 13.69 4.59 -11.17
C ALA A 263 13.47 6.09 -11.35
N SER A 264 12.24 6.53 -11.20
CA SER A 264 11.86 7.94 -11.20
C SER A 264 10.87 8.22 -10.09
N VAL A 265 10.76 9.48 -9.72
CA VAL A 265 9.81 9.96 -8.71
C VAL A 265 9.00 11.12 -9.25
N GLU A 266 7.71 11.12 -8.94
CA GLU A 266 6.84 12.28 -9.04
C GLU A 266 6.63 12.84 -7.63
N GLY A 267 6.98 14.12 -7.42
CA GLY A 267 6.84 14.78 -6.12
C GLY A 267 7.90 15.87 -5.92
N SER A 268 8.17 16.27 -4.67
CA SER A 268 7.56 15.76 -3.43
C SER A 268 6.14 16.28 -3.16
N TYR A 269 5.39 15.54 -2.35
CA TYR A 269 4.04 15.87 -1.90
C TYR A 269 3.96 15.73 -0.38
N GLY A 270 3.20 16.60 0.25
CA GLY A 270 3.07 16.61 1.70
C GLY A 270 3.10 18.05 2.17
N THR A 271 2.14 18.41 3.01
CA THR A 271 2.09 19.72 3.64
C THR A 271 1.84 19.48 5.11
N PHE A 272 2.88 19.66 5.91
CA PHE A 272 2.83 19.53 7.35
C PHE A 272 3.39 20.79 8.01
N PRO A 273 2.98 21.09 9.26
CA PRO A 273 3.53 22.21 10.00
C PRO A 273 5.04 22.04 10.17
N ASP A 274 5.79 23.14 10.10
CA ASP A 274 7.24 23.12 10.32
C ASP A 274 7.51 22.80 11.81
N PRO A 275 8.09 21.62 12.12
CA PRO A 275 8.31 21.21 13.50
C PRO A 275 9.30 22.12 14.23
N THR A 276 10.14 22.88 13.51
CA THR A 276 11.08 23.81 14.13
C THR A 276 10.39 24.99 14.83
N SER A 277 9.09 25.22 14.54
CA SER A 277 8.30 26.29 15.14
C SER A 277 7.63 25.91 16.48
N TYR A 278 7.88 24.71 17.00
CA TYR A 278 7.31 24.17 18.24
C TYR A 278 8.39 23.84 19.25
N ASP A 279 8.09 23.97 20.55
CA ASP A 279 9.02 23.64 21.63
C ASP A 279 9.04 22.14 21.94
N LYS A 280 7.88 21.48 21.76
CA LYS A 280 7.74 20.04 21.93
C LYS A 280 7.04 19.41 20.75
N VAL A 281 7.57 18.29 20.26
CA VAL A 281 6.97 17.52 19.16
C VAL A 281 6.73 16.08 19.62
N VAL A 282 5.50 15.61 19.54
CA VAL A 282 5.10 14.24 19.88
C VAL A 282 4.83 13.49 18.58
N LEU A 283 5.72 12.58 18.22
CA LEU A 283 5.66 11.78 17.00
C LEU A 283 5.08 10.40 17.32
N ILE A 284 3.99 10.01 16.68
CA ILE A 284 3.25 8.76 16.96
C ILE A 284 3.13 7.95 15.68
N ALA A 285 3.72 6.76 15.66
CA ALA A 285 3.69 5.85 14.52
C ALA A 285 3.01 4.53 14.84
N GLY A 286 2.14 4.07 13.96
CA GLY A 286 1.63 2.70 13.93
C GLY A 286 2.10 1.94 12.68
N GLY A 287 2.78 0.82 12.86
CA GLY A 287 3.28 -0.02 11.77
C GLY A 287 4.20 0.74 10.82
N SER A 288 3.83 0.75 9.53
CA SER A 288 4.52 1.48 8.46
C SER A 288 4.48 3.01 8.59
N GLY A 289 3.63 3.54 9.48
CA GLY A 289 3.59 4.95 9.89
C GLY A 289 4.93 5.51 10.37
N ALA A 290 5.86 4.63 10.76
CA ALA A 290 7.22 5.03 11.12
C ALA A 290 7.98 5.72 9.98
N SER A 291 7.71 5.41 8.71
CA SER A 291 8.42 6.06 7.60
C SER A 291 8.21 7.58 7.61
N PHE A 292 7.00 8.02 7.97
CA PHE A 292 6.66 9.43 8.15
C PHE A 292 7.29 10.02 9.40
N THR A 293 7.08 9.40 10.57
CA THR A 293 7.56 9.98 11.83
C THR A 293 9.08 9.95 11.96
N VAL A 294 9.75 8.91 11.46
CA VAL A 294 11.22 8.85 11.39
C VAL A 294 11.74 9.88 10.40
N GLY A 295 11.10 10.01 9.24
CA GLY A 295 11.42 11.08 8.28
C GLY A 295 11.31 12.46 8.93
N MET A 296 10.25 12.69 9.70
CA MET A 296 10.06 13.93 10.46
C MET A 296 11.15 14.14 11.51
N ALA A 297 11.47 13.11 12.30
CA ALA A 297 12.53 13.19 13.30
C ALA A 297 13.89 13.52 12.66
N LEU A 298 14.22 12.89 11.52
CA LEU A 298 15.43 13.19 10.76
C LEU A 298 15.42 14.61 10.19
N ASN A 299 14.27 15.09 9.71
CA ASN A 299 14.12 16.47 9.25
C ASN A 299 14.39 17.47 10.39
N MET A 300 13.86 17.19 11.58
CA MET A 300 14.09 18.00 12.78
C MET A 300 15.56 18.02 13.19
N ILE A 301 16.21 16.85 13.23
CA ILE A 301 17.63 16.74 13.60
C ILE A 301 18.49 17.53 12.61
N LYS A 302 18.18 17.49 11.30
CA LYS A 302 18.91 18.21 10.27
C LYS A 302 18.82 19.74 10.43
N HIS A 303 17.68 20.24 10.91
CA HIS A 303 17.44 21.68 11.12
C HIS A 303 17.63 22.11 12.58
N ALA A 304 18.08 21.22 13.46
CA ALA A 304 18.32 21.54 14.85
C ALA A 304 19.55 22.45 14.98
N ASN A 305 19.34 23.66 15.50
CA ASN A 305 20.43 24.58 15.81
C ASN A 305 21.18 24.13 17.08
N ALA A 306 22.48 24.35 17.13
CA ALA A 306 23.28 24.15 18.34
C ALA A 306 22.73 25.05 19.47
N GLY A 307 22.08 24.44 20.47
CA GLY A 307 21.42 25.15 21.56
C GLY A 307 19.88 25.16 21.52
N SER A 308 19.26 24.50 20.53
CA SER A 308 17.81 24.25 20.57
C SER A 308 17.45 23.52 21.88
N GLN A 309 16.33 23.89 22.52
CA GLN A 309 15.78 23.20 23.70
C GLN A 309 14.56 22.35 23.33
N GLN A 310 14.39 22.05 22.03
CA GLN A 310 13.25 21.28 21.55
C GLN A 310 13.24 19.87 22.12
N SER A 311 12.08 19.47 22.65
CA SER A 311 11.84 18.13 23.17
C SER A 311 11.05 17.32 22.14
N VAL A 312 11.59 16.18 21.71
CA VAL A 312 10.83 15.26 20.84
C VAL A 312 10.48 14.01 21.62
N VAL A 313 9.21 13.63 21.60
CA VAL A 313 8.72 12.36 22.14
C VAL A 313 8.35 11.49 20.95
N PHE A 314 9.12 10.44 20.70
CA PHE A 314 8.86 9.50 19.61
C PHE A 314 8.23 8.23 20.16
N ILE A 315 7.03 7.86 19.69
CA ILE A 315 6.27 6.67 20.08
C ILE A 315 6.03 5.84 18.83
N TRP A 316 6.60 4.64 18.75
CA TRP A 316 6.38 3.73 17.63
C TRP A 316 5.81 2.40 18.08
N MET A 317 4.66 2.04 17.51
CA MET A 317 3.96 0.78 17.73
C MET A 317 4.11 -0.14 16.53
N VAL A 318 4.63 -1.35 16.73
CA VAL A 318 4.72 -2.40 15.70
C VAL A 318 4.05 -3.66 16.21
N LYS A 319 3.38 -4.41 15.34
CA LYS A 319 2.89 -5.74 15.70
C LYS A 319 4.05 -6.74 15.61
N ASP A 320 4.35 -7.42 16.69
CA ASP A 320 5.28 -8.55 16.67
C ASP A 320 4.51 -9.80 16.22
N ASN A 321 5.04 -10.49 15.21
CA ASN A 321 4.44 -11.71 14.67
C ASN A 321 5.28 -12.98 14.98
N ASP A 322 6.45 -12.84 15.61
CA ASP A 322 7.32 -13.98 15.93
C ASP A 322 6.98 -14.64 17.27
N HIS A 323 6.29 -13.93 18.16
CA HIS A 323 5.81 -14.47 19.43
C HIS A 323 4.36 -14.98 19.29
N GLN A 324 4.19 -16.27 19.00
CA GLN A 324 2.90 -16.97 19.08
C GLN A 324 2.41 -16.99 20.53
N GLY A 325 1.69 -15.94 20.93
CA GLY A 325 1.05 -15.86 22.23
C GLY A 325 0.60 -14.46 22.54
N THR A 326 -0.68 -14.17 22.27
CA THR A 326 -1.37 -12.89 22.57
C THR A 326 -0.91 -11.70 21.71
N GLY A 327 -1.86 -10.90 21.21
CA GLY A 327 -1.59 -9.72 20.37
C GLY A 327 -0.87 -8.58 21.10
N GLN A 328 0.40 -8.78 21.44
CA GLN A 328 1.26 -7.79 22.06
C GLN A 328 1.95 -6.96 20.96
N GLY A 329 1.82 -5.64 21.06
CA GLY A 329 2.55 -4.69 20.22
C GLY A 329 3.89 -4.33 20.86
N LEU A 330 4.89 -4.07 20.02
CA LEU A 330 6.16 -3.48 20.37
C LEU A 330 6.00 -1.96 20.45
N SER A 331 6.29 -1.35 21.59
CA SER A 331 6.27 0.11 21.80
C SER A 331 7.69 0.62 22.06
N VAL A 332 8.17 1.55 21.24
CA VAL A 332 9.44 2.27 21.45
C VAL A 332 9.14 3.73 21.78
N THR A 333 9.53 4.18 22.98
CA THR A 333 9.43 5.59 23.40
C THR A 333 10.81 6.20 23.50
N MET A 334 11.09 7.29 22.75
CA MET A 334 12.38 7.97 22.78
C MET A 334 12.22 9.48 23.03
N PRO A 335 12.83 10.03 24.09
CA PRO A 335 13.10 11.45 24.18
C PRO A 335 14.32 11.79 23.29
N LEU A 336 14.14 12.52 22.19
CA LEU A 336 15.30 13.14 21.53
C LEU A 336 15.60 14.46 22.24
N HIS A 337 16.78 14.54 22.85
CA HIS A 337 17.40 15.81 23.20
C HIS A 337 18.37 16.21 22.08
N PRO A 338 18.40 17.49 21.67
CA PRO A 338 19.41 17.98 20.72
C PRO A 338 20.82 17.76 21.28
N PRO A 339 21.83 17.55 20.40
CA PRO A 339 23.18 17.28 20.84
C PRO A 339 23.71 18.46 21.66
N GLN A 340 24.05 18.22 22.92
CA GLN A 340 24.86 19.15 23.69
C GLN A 340 26.22 19.31 22.99
N PRO A 341 26.81 20.52 22.95
CA PRO A 341 28.16 20.72 22.45
C PRO A 341 29.15 20.18 23.49
N CYS A 342 29.31 18.86 23.55
CA CYS A 342 30.46 18.26 24.19
C CYS A 342 31.58 18.19 23.17
N SER A 343 32.60 19.02 23.38
CA SER A 343 33.90 18.96 22.73
C SER A 343 34.53 17.59 22.95
N ALA A 344 34.15 16.60 22.14
CA ALA A 344 34.84 15.33 22.02
C ALA A 344 35.62 15.35 20.71
N THR A 345 36.85 15.82 20.80
CA THR A 345 37.87 15.73 19.75
C THR A 345 38.09 14.27 19.37
N ALA A 346 37.38 13.77 18.36
CA ALA A 346 37.70 12.51 17.71
C ALA A 346 38.79 12.78 16.66
N GLN A 347 40.05 12.84 17.10
CA GLN A 347 41.21 12.77 16.21
C GLN A 347 41.17 11.43 15.45
N ARG A 348 40.83 11.47 14.16
CA ARG A 348 41.02 10.32 13.26
C ARG A 348 42.50 10.21 12.92
N HIS A 349 43.22 9.37 13.63
CA HIS A 349 44.57 8.95 13.27
C HIS A 349 44.47 7.93 12.12
N PHE A 350 44.70 8.37 10.87
CA PHE A 350 44.89 7.48 9.74
C PHE A 350 46.34 6.97 9.79
N ARG A 351 46.54 5.68 10.09
CA ARG A 351 47.80 4.98 9.78
C ARG A 351 47.56 3.99 8.65
N PRO A 352 48.15 4.17 7.46
CA PRO A 352 48.22 3.12 6.47
C PRO A 352 49.32 2.14 6.88
N ARG A 353 48.99 0.86 7.05
CA ARG A 353 49.99 -0.18 7.31
C ARG A 353 50.03 -1.16 6.15
N THR A 354 50.94 -0.91 5.22
CA THR A 354 51.56 -1.89 4.35
C THR A 354 52.52 -2.75 5.16
N ALA A 355 52.40 -4.07 5.11
CA ALA A 355 53.51 -5.01 5.32
C ALA A 355 53.15 -6.44 4.87
N PRO A 356 54.15 -7.25 4.45
CA PRO A 356 53.98 -8.42 3.57
C PRO A 356 53.83 -9.77 4.30
N LEU A 357 53.46 -10.78 3.50
CA LEU A 357 53.27 -12.21 3.78
C LEU A 357 54.55 -12.94 4.25
N THR A 358 54.47 -13.83 5.25
CA THR A 358 55.02 -15.22 5.33
C THR A 358 54.81 -15.87 6.73
N PRO A 359 54.89 -17.21 6.91
CA PRO A 359 53.75 -17.99 7.42
C PRO A 359 53.97 -18.82 8.71
N LEU A 360 52.82 -19.26 9.26
CA LEU A 360 52.48 -20.52 9.94
C LEU A 360 53.31 -21.03 11.14
N SER A 361 52.61 -21.26 12.26
CA SER A 361 52.71 -22.50 13.04
C SER A 361 51.47 -22.70 13.94
N MET A 362 50.98 -23.94 13.95
CA MET A 362 49.68 -24.42 14.43
C MET A 362 49.58 -24.53 15.96
N THR A 363 48.34 -24.51 16.49
CA THR A 363 47.68 -25.61 17.25
C THR A 363 46.22 -25.19 17.56
N ARG A 364 45.24 -25.61 16.74
CA ARG A 364 44.33 -26.77 16.86
C ARG A 364 43.24 -26.64 17.93
N LYS A 365 42.00 -26.31 17.50
CA LYS A 365 40.77 -26.99 17.97
C LYS A 365 39.69 -26.93 16.88
N ARG A 366 39.10 -28.10 16.61
CA ARG A 366 38.13 -28.40 15.55
C ARG A 366 36.85 -27.57 15.72
N LEU A 367 36.36 -26.98 14.63
CA LEU A 367 34.94 -26.68 14.47
C LEU A 367 34.41 -27.66 13.41
N ALA A 368 33.44 -28.47 13.81
CA ALA A 368 32.72 -29.38 12.94
C ALA A 368 31.72 -28.61 12.08
N GLU A 369 31.47 -29.13 10.89
CA GLU A 369 30.47 -28.68 9.91
C GLU A 369 29.08 -28.53 10.53
N ASP A 370 28.39 -27.43 10.22
CA ASP A 370 26.93 -27.45 10.19
C ASP A 370 26.43 -26.88 8.87
N ARG A 371 25.50 -27.62 8.27
CA ARG A 371 25.01 -27.48 6.89
C ARG A 371 24.05 -26.27 6.78
N PRO A 372 23.90 -25.66 5.59
CA PRO A 372 22.90 -24.61 5.40
C PRO A 372 21.49 -25.19 5.52
N GLY A 373 20.78 -24.71 6.55
CA GLY A 373 19.38 -25.05 6.81
C GLY A 373 18.48 -24.76 5.61
N ARG A 374 17.72 -25.78 5.23
CA ARG A 374 16.72 -25.85 4.17
C ARG A 374 15.65 -24.77 4.37
N VAL A 375 15.59 -23.78 3.46
CA VAL A 375 14.51 -22.77 3.42
C VAL A 375 13.19 -23.47 3.07
N LEU A 376 12.33 -23.68 4.06
CA LEU A 376 10.97 -24.15 3.86
C LEU A 376 10.11 -22.97 3.44
N THR A 377 9.79 -22.86 2.15
CA THR A 377 8.86 -21.86 1.64
C THR A 377 7.45 -22.26 2.09
N ARG A 378 6.93 -21.63 3.15
CA ARG A 378 5.53 -21.84 3.57
C ARG A 378 4.64 -20.85 2.82
N HIS A 379 3.68 -21.41 2.08
CA HIS A 379 2.63 -20.70 1.38
C HIS A 379 1.68 -20.10 2.44
N ILE A 380 1.57 -18.77 2.50
CA ILE A 380 0.55 -18.11 3.33
C ILE A 380 -0.76 -18.20 2.57
N SER A 381 -1.69 -18.97 3.12
CA SER A 381 -3.09 -19.05 2.69
C SER A 381 -3.92 -18.16 3.63
N ASP A 382 -4.77 -17.31 3.07
CA ASP A 382 -5.75 -16.49 3.78
C ASP A 382 -6.64 -17.34 4.73
N PRO A 383 -6.89 -16.89 5.98
CA PRO A 383 -7.72 -17.62 6.93
C PRO A 383 -9.24 -17.39 6.77
N GLU A 384 -9.74 -16.82 5.66
CA GLU A 384 -11.19 -16.63 5.44
C GLU A 384 -11.83 -17.64 4.47
N LYS A 385 -11.20 -18.81 4.25
CA LYS A 385 -11.79 -19.82 3.37
C LYS A 385 -11.48 -21.26 3.76
N SER A 386 -12.06 -21.73 4.86
CA SER A 386 -12.27 -23.16 5.10
C SER A 386 -13.34 -23.37 6.17
N GLU A 387 -14.61 -23.33 5.75
CA GLU A 387 -15.67 -24.05 6.46
C GLU A 387 -15.99 -25.32 5.68
N HIS A 388 -16.23 -26.39 6.44
CA HIS A 388 -16.51 -27.77 6.04
C HIS A 388 -15.32 -28.58 5.52
N ASP A 389 -14.75 -29.40 6.41
CA ASP A 389 -14.96 -30.86 6.36
C ASP A 389 -14.67 -31.46 7.75
N LEU A 390 -15.70 -32.06 8.35
CA LEU A 390 -15.65 -32.82 9.60
C LEU A 390 -15.39 -34.28 9.24
N GLU A 391 -14.37 -34.90 9.83
CA GLU A 391 -14.38 -36.34 10.13
C GLU A 391 -13.84 -36.60 11.54
N PRO A 392 -14.34 -37.64 12.24
CA PRO A 392 -14.21 -37.79 13.69
C PRO A 392 -12.98 -38.61 14.10
N GLU A 393 -12.27 -38.16 15.13
CA GLU A 393 -11.24 -38.97 15.80
C GLU A 393 -11.87 -40.07 16.67
N SER A 394 -11.23 -41.25 16.65
CA SER A 394 -11.48 -42.37 17.55
C SER A 394 -10.38 -42.49 18.62
N PRO A 395 -10.66 -43.03 19.83
CA PRO A 395 -9.85 -42.82 21.03
C PRO A 395 -9.02 -44.04 21.48
N THR A 396 -7.85 -43.81 22.08
CA THR A 396 -7.15 -44.74 23.01
C THR A 396 -6.05 -43.95 23.77
N SER A 397 -6.19 -43.56 25.05
CA SER A 397 -6.00 -44.29 26.34
C SER A 397 -4.51 -44.34 26.82
N PRO A 398 -4.17 -44.51 28.12
CA PRO A 398 -4.41 -43.59 29.26
C PRO A 398 -3.17 -43.41 30.20
N CYS A 399 -3.31 -42.48 31.16
CA CYS A 399 -2.67 -42.38 32.49
C CYS A 399 -1.13 -42.45 32.66
N ASP A 400 -0.58 -41.45 33.36
CA ASP A 400 -0.07 -41.70 34.72
C ASP A 400 -0.14 -40.42 35.59
N THR A 401 -0.54 -40.64 36.85
CA THR A 401 -0.90 -39.64 37.85
C THR A 401 0.19 -39.53 38.91
N SER A 402 0.62 -38.31 39.25
CA SER A 402 1.29 -37.94 40.51
C SER A 402 1.88 -36.53 40.33
N ALA A 403 1.72 -35.51 41.18
CA ALA A 403 1.04 -35.34 42.45
C ALA A 403 0.81 -33.82 42.63
N ALA A 404 -0.23 -33.45 43.37
CA ALA A 404 -0.59 -32.07 43.65
C ALA A 404 0.45 -31.35 44.51
N GLY A 405 0.90 -30.18 44.05
CA GLY A 405 1.60 -29.16 44.84
C GLY A 405 1.11 -27.78 44.39
N ALA A 406 0.51 -27.03 45.32
CA ALA A 406 -0.13 -25.74 45.08
C ALA A 406 0.78 -24.74 44.33
N PRO A 407 0.24 -23.93 43.38
CA PRO A 407 1.07 -22.98 42.65
C PRO A 407 1.40 -21.77 43.53
N ARG A 408 2.70 -21.56 43.76
CA ARG A 408 3.24 -20.26 44.17
C ARG A 408 3.06 -19.26 43.02
N PRO A 409 2.74 -17.99 43.29
CA PRO A 409 2.63 -17.00 42.23
C PRO A 409 4.01 -16.76 41.63
N HIS A 410 4.22 -17.24 40.40
CA HIS A 410 5.33 -16.81 39.58
C HIS A 410 5.13 -15.32 39.25
N GLN A 411 5.88 -14.46 39.95
CA GLN A 411 6.22 -13.14 39.44
C GLN A 411 6.91 -13.31 38.08
N GLN A 412 6.18 -13.07 36.99
CA GLN A 412 6.79 -12.82 35.70
C GLN A 412 7.49 -11.46 35.79
N SER A 413 8.80 -11.51 35.99
CA SER A 413 9.69 -10.39 35.73
C SER A 413 9.56 -10.01 34.26
N THR A 414 8.95 -8.85 33.99
CA THR A 414 9.02 -8.19 32.69
C THR A 414 10.44 -7.67 32.52
N SER A 415 11.33 -8.51 31.97
CA SER A 415 12.68 -8.08 31.60
C SER A 415 12.58 -7.05 30.49
N GLU A 416 12.81 -5.77 30.81
CA GLU A 416 12.91 -4.68 29.85
C GLU A 416 14.07 -4.97 28.88
N LEU A 417 13.73 -5.34 27.64
CA LEU A 417 14.74 -5.47 26.59
C LEU A 417 15.17 -4.06 26.17
N HIS A 418 16.48 -3.83 26.03
CA HIS A 418 17.01 -2.57 25.54
C HIS A 418 17.71 -2.81 24.20
N ILE A 419 17.31 -2.11 23.15
CA ILE A 419 18.08 -2.04 21.89
C ILE A 419 18.76 -0.66 21.88
N HIS A 420 20.09 -0.65 21.87
CA HIS A 420 20.89 0.58 21.87
C HIS A 420 20.55 1.57 23.00
N GLY A 421 20.12 1.06 24.17
CA GLY A 421 19.73 1.89 25.33
C GLY A 421 18.32 2.47 25.23
N ILE A 422 17.52 2.07 24.24
CA ILE A 422 16.12 2.47 24.09
C ILE A 422 15.23 1.41 24.76
N PRO A 423 14.37 1.79 25.72
CA PRO A 423 13.48 0.86 26.40
C PRO A 423 12.41 0.34 25.43
N ILE A 424 12.25 -0.99 25.41
CA ILE A 424 11.25 -1.66 24.60
C ILE A 424 10.19 -2.27 25.53
N THR A 425 8.94 -1.86 25.33
CA THR A 425 7.80 -2.41 26.06
C THR A 425 6.99 -3.31 25.13
N TYR A 426 6.76 -4.55 25.56
CA TYR A 426 5.89 -5.51 24.87
C TYR A 426 4.47 -5.44 25.44
N ALA A 427 3.76 -4.38 25.11
CA ALA A 427 2.38 -4.16 25.49
C ALA A 427 1.72 -3.17 24.53
N ARG A 428 0.38 -3.18 24.44
CA ARG A 428 -0.33 -2.08 23.79
C ARG A 428 -0.19 -0.83 24.69
N PRO A 429 0.50 0.24 24.24
CA PRO A 429 0.67 1.43 25.06
C PRO A 429 -0.66 2.16 25.22
N ASP A 430 -0.87 2.78 26.39
CA ASP A 430 -1.94 3.75 26.59
C ASP A 430 -1.54 5.08 25.95
N ILE A 431 -1.84 5.20 24.65
CA ILE A 431 -1.53 6.38 23.85
C ILE A 431 -2.24 7.62 24.41
N SER A 432 -3.44 7.41 24.96
CA SER A 432 -4.21 8.48 25.57
C SER A 432 -3.48 9.08 26.77
N ALA A 433 -2.96 8.24 27.66
CA ALA A 433 -2.15 8.69 28.79
C ALA A 433 -0.83 9.33 28.36
N LEU A 434 -0.13 8.77 27.37
CA LEU A 434 1.15 9.30 26.89
C LEU A 434 1.03 10.70 26.27
N ILE A 435 0.03 10.92 25.41
CA ILE A 435 -0.24 12.24 24.82
C ILE A 435 -0.64 13.23 25.92
N HIS A 436 -1.55 12.83 26.81
CA HIS A 436 -1.99 13.69 27.90
C HIS A 436 -0.83 14.11 28.79
N HIS A 437 0.04 13.16 29.15
CA HIS A 437 1.23 13.41 29.95
C HIS A 437 2.21 14.35 29.24
N ALA A 438 2.50 14.10 27.96
CA ALA A 438 3.41 14.93 27.18
C ALA A 438 2.92 16.39 27.06
N ILE A 439 1.61 16.59 26.86
CA ILE A 439 1.00 17.92 26.80
C ILE A 439 0.94 18.56 28.20
N ALA A 440 0.52 17.82 29.23
CA ALA A 440 0.36 18.34 30.59
C ALA A 440 1.68 18.76 31.24
N GLN A 441 2.80 18.12 30.88
CA GLN A 441 4.14 18.51 31.31
C GLN A 441 4.69 19.74 30.56
N THR A 442 3.98 20.27 29.57
CA THR A 442 4.45 21.40 28.80
C THR A 442 3.91 22.71 29.37
N PRO A 443 4.76 23.70 29.68
CA PRO A 443 4.35 25.02 30.16
C PRO A 443 3.36 25.70 29.22
N SER A 444 2.46 26.52 29.76
CA SER A 444 1.44 27.22 28.97
C SER A 444 2.00 28.25 27.98
N SER A 445 3.25 28.67 28.15
CA SER A 445 3.95 29.58 27.23
C SER A 445 4.53 28.87 25.99
N GLN A 446 4.55 27.53 25.99
CA GLN A 446 5.16 26.74 24.93
C GLN A 446 4.13 26.18 23.95
N ARG A 447 4.61 25.80 22.76
CA ARG A 447 3.83 25.19 21.69
C ARG A 447 4.15 23.70 21.57
N VAL A 448 3.11 22.88 21.45
CA VAL A 448 3.21 21.43 21.27
C VAL A 448 2.64 21.06 19.91
N LEU A 449 3.40 20.30 19.12
CA LEU A 449 2.92 19.66 17.89
C LEU A 449 2.76 18.17 18.13
N VAL A 450 1.56 17.63 17.93
CA VAL A 450 1.31 16.18 17.92
C VAL A 450 1.20 15.73 16.48
N MET A 451 2.08 14.84 16.04
CA MET A 451 2.08 14.27 14.69
C MET A 451 1.84 12.77 14.76
N GLY A 452 0.81 12.29 14.08
CA GLY A 452 0.41 10.89 14.08
C GLY A 452 0.38 10.29 12.68
N CYS A 453 0.81 9.05 12.53
CA CYS A 453 0.63 8.30 11.29
C CYS A 453 0.42 6.80 11.55
N GLY A 454 -0.69 6.23 11.07
CA GLY A 454 -1.00 4.82 11.33
C GLY A 454 -2.45 4.41 11.00
N PRO A 455 -2.92 3.27 11.56
CA PRO A 455 -4.26 2.74 11.29
C PRO A 455 -5.36 3.63 11.87
N GLU A 456 -6.57 3.53 11.31
CA GLU A 456 -7.72 4.38 11.64
C GLU A 456 -8.04 4.44 13.13
N GLY A 457 -8.07 3.29 13.81
CA GLY A 457 -8.35 3.22 15.24
C GLY A 457 -7.35 4.01 16.08
N LEU A 458 -6.05 3.90 15.75
CA LEU A 458 -5.00 4.65 16.43
C LEU A 458 -5.11 6.16 16.14
N MET A 459 -5.29 6.55 14.88
CA MET A 459 -5.39 7.96 14.51
C MET A 459 -6.62 8.63 15.10
N THR A 460 -7.72 7.89 15.26
CA THR A 460 -8.93 8.35 15.97
C THR A 460 -8.63 8.60 17.45
N GLU A 461 -7.91 7.68 18.11
CA GLU A 461 -7.50 7.86 19.50
C GLU A 461 -6.58 9.09 19.67
N VAL A 462 -5.57 9.24 18.81
CA VAL A 462 -4.65 10.41 18.81
C VAL A 462 -5.41 11.72 18.64
N ARG A 463 -6.37 11.79 17.70
CA ARG A 463 -7.20 12.98 17.47
C ARG A 463 -8.05 13.32 18.69
N ASN A 464 -8.78 12.34 19.21
CA ASN A 464 -9.68 12.53 20.34
C ASN A 464 -8.92 12.93 21.62
N THR A 465 -7.78 12.28 21.89
CA THR A 465 -6.98 12.58 23.08
C THR A 465 -6.31 13.95 22.96
N THR A 466 -5.76 14.30 21.80
CA THR A 466 -5.18 15.63 21.59
C THR A 466 -6.25 16.71 21.79
N ALA A 467 -7.44 16.54 21.21
CA ALA A 467 -8.56 17.47 21.38
C ALA A 467 -8.99 17.62 22.85
N LYS A 468 -9.10 16.51 23.60
CA LYS A 468 -9.40 16.53 25.05
C LYS A 468 -8.30 17.20 25.90
N SER A 469 -7.08 17.23 25.39
CA SER A 469 -5.93 17.80 26.09
C SER A 469 -5.78 19.31 25.86
N VAL A 470 -6.51 19.89 24.90
CA VAL A 470 -6.56 21.34 24.68
C VAL A 470 -7.31 22.01 25.83
N ARG A 471 -6.66 22.94 26.52
CA ARG A 471 -7.21 23.65 27.69
C ARG A 471 -7.02 25.15 27.53
N ARG A 472 -7.95 25.96 28.06
CA ARG A 472 -7.87 27.43 28.02
C ARG A 472 -6.61 28.01 28.69
N LYS A 473 -6.08 27.32 29.71
CA LYS A 473 -4.85 27.67 30.43
C LYS A 473 -3.76 26.60 30.25
N GLY A 474 -3.57 26.12 29.01
CA GLY A 474 -2.56 25.13 28.64
C GLY A 474 -1.61 25.63 27.55
N PRO A 475 -0.63 24.81 27.13
CA PRO A 475 0.20 25.12 25.96
C PRO A 475 -0.65 25.24 24.70
N ALA A 476 -0.14 25.95 23.67
CA ALA A 476 -0.77 25.93 22.37
C ALA A 476 -0.51 24.57 21.70
N VAL A 477 -1.56 23.80 21.44
CA VAL A 477 -1.46 22.44 20.88
C VAL A 477 -1.94 22.43 19.44
N GLU A 478 -1.14 21.88 18.55
CA GLU A 478 -1.48 21.63 17.16
C GLU A 478 -1.41 20.14 16.84
N LEU A 479 -2.24 19.69 15.92
CA LEU A 479 -2.38 18.28 15.56
C LEU A 479 -2.23 18.10 14.05
N HIS A 480 -1.37 17.16 13.65
CA HIS A 480 -1.24 16.72 12.27
C HIS A 480 -1.29 15.19 12.20
N CYS A 481 -2.35 14.63 11.62
CA CYS A 481 -2.46 13.17 11.47
C CYS A 481 -2.56 12.76 10.01
N GLU A 482 -1.68 11.87 9.59
CA GLU A 482 -1.82 11.10 8.35
C GLU A 482 -2.45 9.73 8.64
N GLN A 483 -3.23 9.21 7.70
CA GLN A 483 -3.89 7.92 7.85
C GLN A 483 -3.63 7.06 6.61
N PHE A 484 -3.28 5.81 6.85
CA PHE A 484 -3.11 4.80 5.81
C PHE A 484 -4.20 3.73 5.95
N GLY A 485 -4.72 3.24 4.82
CA GLY A 485 -5.88 2.35 4.77
C GLY A 485 -5.68 1.10 3.90
N TRP A 486 -4.46 0.61 3.75
CA TRP A 486 -4.16 -0.60 2.97
C TRP A 486 -4.26 -1.89 3.80
#